data_AF-A7SGF3-F1
#
_entry.id   AF-A7SGF3-F1
#
_cell.length_a   1.000
_cell.length_b   1.000
_cell.length_c   1.000
_cell.angle_alpha   90.00
_cell.angle_beta   90.00
_cell.angle_gamma   90.00
#
_symmetry.space_group_name_H-M   'P 1'
#
loop_
_entity.id
_entity.type
_entity.pdbx_description
1 polymer ?
#
loop_
_entity_poly.entity_id
_entity_poly.type
_entity_poly.pdbx_seq_one_letter_code
_entity_poly.pdbx_strand_id
1 'polypeptide(L)' 'DIDECKTGRSECHQNATCTNTVGSYRCICNEGFWGDGITCRRKWKSRIGGGGEH' A
#
# COMPACT_ATOMS: atom_id res chain seq x y z
N ASP A 1 0.88 6.82 -21.27
CA ASP A 1 0.18 5.94 -20.31
C ASP A 1 -1.00 6.66 -19.71
N ILE A 2 -2.06 5.92 -19.36
CA ILE A 2 -3.18 6.45 -18.57
C ILE A 2 -2.77 6.32 -17.10
N ASP A 3 -3.06 7.33 -16.29
CA ASP A 3 -2.82 7.23 -14.84
C ASP A 3 -4.00 6.49 -14.19
N GLU A 4 -3.90 5.17 -14.06
CA GLU A 4 -4.96 4.34 -13.45
C GLU A 4 -5.21 4.74 -11.98
N CYS A 5 -4.22 5.31 -11.30
CA CYS A 5 -4.35 5.81 -9.93
C CYS A 5 -5.24 7.06 -9.86
N LYS A 6 -5.12 7.98 -10.83
CA LYS A 6 -5.96 9.20 -10.90
C LYS A 6 -7.35 8.97 -11.45
N THR A 7 -7.50 7.95 -12.29
CA THR A 7 -8.80 7.60 -12.89
C THR A 7 -9.65 6.70 -11.98
N GLY A 8 -9.12 6.29 -10.83
CA GLY A 8 -9.82 5.38 -9.90
C GLY A 8 -9.98 3.97 -10.47
N ARG A 9 -9.24 3.62 -11.51
CA ARG A 9 -9.19 2.27 -12.11
C ARG A 9 -8.17 1.36 -11.41
N SER A 10 -7.41 1.88 -10.46
CA SER A 10 -6.51 1.09 -9.64
C SER A 10 -7.31 0.25 -8.64
N GLU A 11 -7.17 -1.07 -8.69
CA GLU A 11 -7.75 -2.01 -7.71
C GLU A 11 -6.97 -2.04 -6.38
N CYS A 12 -6.21 -0.97 -6.08
CA CYS A 12 -5.39 -0.92 -4.87
C CYS A 12 -6.25 -0.94 -3.61
N HIS A 13 -5.76 -1.60 -2.56
CA HIS A 13 -6.38 -1.57 -1.25
C HIS A 13 -6.48 -0.13 -0.73
N GLN A 14 -7.51 0.17 0.07
CA GLN A 14 -7.64 1.47 0.74
C GLN A 14 -6.45 1.85 1.64
N ASN A 15 -5.67 0.85 2.08
CA ASN A 15 -4.45 1.02 2.88
C ASN A 15 -3.18 0.78 2.04
N ALA A 16 -3.26 1.00 0.73
CA ALA A 16 -2.13 0.97 -0.19
C ALA A 16 -2.02 2.30 -0.93
N THR A 17 -0.79 2.64 -1.31
CA THR A 17 -0.49 3.74 -2.21
C THR A 17 -0.40 3.21 -3.63
N CYS A 18 -1.16 3.81 -4.55
CA CYS A 18 -1.05 3.54 -5.98
C CYS A 18 0.07 4.38 -6.59
N THR A 19 0.97 3.74 -7.34
CA THR A 19 2.03 4.41 -8.12
C THR A 19 1.88 4.01 -9.58
N ASN A 20 1.63 4.99 -10.45
CA ASN A 20 1.60 4.75 -11.89
C ASN A 20 3.02 4.47 -12.41
N THR A 21 3.14 3.51 -13.31
CA THR A 21 4.40 3.09 -13.94
C THR A 21 4.21 3.11 -15.45
N VAL A 22 5.30 3.25 -16.22
CA VAL A 22 5.18 3.18 -17.68
C VAL A 22 4.69 1.79 -18.09
N GLY A 23 3.49 1.71 -18.66
CA GLY A 23 2.80 0.49 -19.07
C GLY A 23 1.87 -0.14 -18.03
N SER A 24 1.83 0.32 -16.77
CA SER A 24 1.00 -0.29 -15.70
C SER A 24 0.88 0.57 -14.43
N TYR A 25 0.38 0.00 -13.34
CA TYR A 25 0.42 0.60 -12.00
C TYR A 25 0.89 -0.42 -10.96
N ARG A 26 1.39 0.08 -9.83
CA ARG A 26 1.76 -0.73 -8.66
C ARG A 26 1.02 -0.25 -7.42
N CYS A 27 0.51 -1.18 -6.64
CA CYS A 27 -0.06 -0.94 -5.33
C CYS A 27 0.95 -1.36 -4.26
N ILE A 28 1.24 -0.47 -3.31
CA ILE A 28 2.17 -0.76 -2.20
C ILE A 28 1.44 -0.50 -0.90
N CYS A 29 1.33 -1.50 -0.01
CA CYS A 29 0.71 -1.32 1.29
C CYS A 29 1.43 -0.23 2.10
N ASN A 30 0.63 0.64 2.74
CA ASN A 30 1.12 1.74 3.55
C ASN A 30 1.90 1.24 4.77
N GLU A 31 2.64 2.15 5.40
CA GLU A 31 3.38 1.85 6.63
C GLU A 31 2.44 1.26 7.71
N GLY A 32 2.91 0.24 8.42
CA GLY A 32 2.06 -0.49 9.36
C GLY A 32 1.06 -1.44 8.71
N PHE A 33 1.14 -1.68 7.39
CA PHE A 33 0.40 -2.72 6.68
C PHE A 33 1.33 -3.61 5.83
N TRP A 34 0.93 -4.86 5.61
CA TRP A 34 1.63 -5.86 4.80
C TRP A 34 0.66 -6.58 3.88
N GLY A 35 1.15 -7.03 2.73
CA GLY A 35 0.36 -7.72 1.72
C GLY A 35 0.85 -7.41 0.31
N ASP A 36 0.03 -7.76 -0.67
CA ASP A 36 0.29 -7.64 -2.12
C ASP A 36 -0.10 -6.27 -2.72
N GLY A 37 -0.68 -5.38 -1.92
CA GLY A 37 -1.12 -4.05 -2.36
C GLY A 37 -2.59 -3.99 -2.80
N ILE A 38 -3.18 -5.12 -3.22
CA ILE A 38 -4.63 -5.26 -3.44
C ILE A 38 -5.31 -5.67 -2.12
N THR A 39 -4.65 -6.52 -1.34
CA THR A 39 -5.04 -6.82 0.04
C THR A 39 -3.95 -6.35 1.00
N CYS A 40 -4.27 -5.38 1.87
CA CYS A 40 -3.33 -4.93 2.90
C CYS A 40 -3.89 -5.22 4.29
N ARG A 41 -3.14 -6.03 5.04
CA ARG A 41 -3.44 -6.39 6.42
C ARG A 41 -2.57 -5.57 7.35
N ARG A 42 -3.15 -5.13 8.47
CA ARG A 42 -2.39 -4.37 9.47
C ARG A 42 -1.21 -5.21 9.93
N LYS A 43 0.01 -4.67 9.82
CA LYS A 43 1.19 -5.19 10.51
C LYS A 43 0.85 -5.03 11.98
N TRP A 44 0.51 -6.14 12.60
CA TRP A 44 0.30 -6.18 14.03
C TRP A 44 1.64 -5.83 14.66
N LYS A 45 1.83 -4.57 15.06
CA LYS A 45 2.80 -4.26 16.12
C LYS A 45 2.30 -5.07 17.31
N SER A 46 2.95 -6.22 17.54
CA SER A 46 2.76 -7.02 18.74
C SER A 46 2.61 -6.08 19.91
N ARG A 47 1.58 -6.30 20.72
CA ARG A 47 1.30 -5.55 21.93
C ARG A 47 2.45 -5.70 22.95
N ILE A 48 3.61 -5.15 22.66
CA ILE A 48 4.75 -5.04 23.55
C ILE A 48 5.32 -3.66 23.29
N GLY A 49 5.15 -2.76 24.27
CA GLY A 49 5.89 -1.52 24.29
C GLY A 49 7.39 -1.84 24.29
N GLY A 50 8.14 -1.16 23.43
CA GLY A 50 9.58 -1.33 23.36
C GLY A 50 10.20 -0.72 22.12
N GLY A 51 10.59 0.55 22.23
CA GLY A 51 11.69 1.15 21.45
C GLY A 51 11.35 1.64 20.05
N GLY A 52 11.64 2.91 19.80
CA GLY A 52 11.45 3.57 18.50
C GLY A 52 12.55 3.29 17.49
N GLU A 53 12.28 3.72 16.26
CA GLU A 53 13.15 3.73 15.06
C GLU A 53 12.64 4.99 14.31
N HIS A 54 13.39 6.08 14.12
CA HIS A 54 14.56 6.23 13.23
C HIS A 54 14.71 5.13 12.18
#